data_AF-A0A7J6Q3T9-F1
#
_entry.id   AF-A0A7J6Q3T9-F1
#
_cell.length_a   1.000
_cell.length_b   1.000
_cell.length_c   1.000
_cell.angle_alpha   90.00
_cell.angle_beta   90.00
_cell.angle_gamma   90.00
#
_symmetry.space_group_name_H-M   'P 1'
#
loop_
_entity.id
_entity.type
_entity.pdbx_description
1 polymer ?
#
loop_
_entity_poly.entity_id
_entity_poly.type
_entity_poly.pdbx_seq_one_letter_code
_entity_poly.pdbx_strand_id
1 'polypeptide(L)'
;MAMYGSLLGAVRDNDHLPHTRDVDLVVDSSDWARIAEELSRRTFAGGRRRYIAAVDQWDSKVLRICADYFGWDPVWFSSDERDDSRDFVSVHLDLYDEGWWAVRDLKLMGCMVPNKTSIVSIRELNLSAMAFPEECLEKLYGVDWRETLVSLGGVN
;
A
#
# COMPACT_ATOMS: atom_id res chain seq x y z
N MET A 1 3.49 4.78 -6.79
CA MET A 1 2.49 4.39 -7.79
C MET A 1 1.48 3.46 -7.13
N ALA A 2 0.18 3.67 -7.27
CA ALA A 2 -0.84 2.79 -6.68
C ALA A 2 -0.74 1.37 -7.27
N MET A 3 -0.87 0.36 -6.39
CA MET A 3 -0.76 -1.07 -6.75
C MET A 3 -1.77 -1.91 -5.97
N TYR A 4 -1.84 -3.21 -6.27
CA TYR A 4 -2.64 -4.21 -5.55
C TYR A 4 -4.07 -3.77 -5.22
N GLY A 5 -4.49 -3.91 -3.95
CA GLY A 5 -5.85 -3.61 -3.51
C GLY A 5 -6.20 -2.13 -3.68
N SER A 6 -5.20 -1.25 -3.54
CA SER A 6 -5.36 0.19 -3.76
C SER A 6 -5.66 0.53 -5.20
N LEU A 7 -4.94 -0.07 -6.15
CA LEU A 7 -5.22 0.10 -7.58
C LEU A 7 -6.58 -0.51 -7.94
N LEU A 8 -6.89 -1.69 -7.41
CA LEU A 8 -8.15 -2.39 -7.65
C LEU A 8 -9.33 -1.53 -7.24
N GLY A 9 -9.32 -1.01 -6.01
CA GLY A 9 -10.37 -0.09 -5.56
C GLY A 9 -10.45 1.16 -6.43
N ALA A 10 -9.31 1.81 -6.69
CA ALA A 10 -9.30 3.08 -7.41
C ALA A 10 -9.87 2.95 -8.83
N VAL A 11 -9.66 1.81 -9.49
CA VAL A 11 -10.14 1.58 -10.86
C VAL A 11 -11.57 1.02 -10.87
N ARG A 12 -11.88 0.07 -9.98
CA ARG A 12 -13.18 -0.62 -9.97
C ARG A 12 -14.27 0.22 -9.31
N ASP A 13 -13.95 0.77 -8.14
CA ASP A 13 -14.91 1.40 -7.23
C ASP A 13 -14.74 2.94 -7.22
N ASN A 14 -13.74 3.48 -7.93
CA ASN A 14 -13.33 4.89 -7.90
C ASN A 14 -13.00 5.39 -6.48
N ASP A 15 -12.65 4.48 -5.57
CA ASP A 15 -12.27 4.78 -4.20
C ASP A 15 -11.50 3.60 -3.59
N HIS A 16 -11.11 3.71 -2.32
CA HIS A 16 -10.53 2.61 -1.59
C HIS A 16 -11.53 1.45 -1.40
N LEU A 17 -11.05 0.20 -1.43
CA LEU A 17 -11.89 -0.95 -1.15
C LEU A 17 -12.37 -0.92 0.32
N PRO A 18 -13.67 -1.11 0.60
CA PRO A 18 -14.21 -0.92 1.96
C PRO A 18 -13.76 -1.98 2.98
N HIS A 19 -13.14 -3.07 2.52
CA HIS A 19 -12.69 -4.18 3.37
C HIS A 19 -11.16 -4.27 3.51
N THR A 20 -10.41 -3.41 2.83
CA THR A 20 -8.96 -3.26 3.00
C THR A 20 -8.66 -2.09 3.94
N ARG A 21 -7.47 -2.06 4.52
CA ARG A 21 -7.08 -1.03 5.52
C ARG A 21 -5.71 -0.42 5.25
N ASP A 22 -5.08 -0.89 4.20
CA ASP A 22 -3.75 -0.57 3.74
C ASP A 22 -3.78 0.10 2.38
N VAL A 23 -2.92 1.10 2.20
CA VAL A 23 -2.65 1.69 0.90
C VAL A 23 -1.34 1.09 0.38
N ASP A 24 -1.35 0.61 -0.84
CA ASP A 24 -0.22 -0.07 -1.48
C ASP A 24 0.41 0.84 -2.54
N LEU A 25 1.65 1.26 -2.30
CA LEU A 25 2.41 2.06 -3.28
C LEU A 25 3.74 1.41 -3.63
N VAL A 26 4.06 1.38 -4.91
CA VAL A 26 5.42 1.10 -5.40
C VAL A 26 6.21 2.39 -5.56
N VAL A 27 7.48 2.34 -5.19
CA VAL A 27 8.45 3.43 -5.27
C VAL A 27 9.61 3.01 -6.19
N ASP A 28 10.13 3.96 -6.95
CA ASP A 28 11.31 3.74 -7.81
C ASP A 28 12.52 3.31 -6.97
N SER A 29 13.22 2.26 -7.42
CA SER A 29 14.37 1.71 -6.71
C SER A 29 15.51 2.71 -6.52
N SER A 30 15.64 3.71 -7.39
CA SER A 30 16.64 4.78 -7.24
C SER A 30 16.36 5.71 -6.05
N ASP A 31 15.10 5.83 -5.62
CA ASP A 31 14.68 6.63 -4.47
C ASP A 31 14.55 5.81 -3.17
N TRP A 32 14.49 4.48 -3.27
CA TRP A 32 14.19 3.60 -2.14
C TRP A 32 15.10 3.81 -0.93
N ALA A 33 16.43 3.80 -1.14
CA ALA A 33 17.40 3.91 -0.04
C ALA A 33 17.21 5.21 0.76
N ARG A 34 16.96 6.32 0.06
CA ARG A 34 16.72 7.63 0.66
C ARG A 34 15.40 7.64 1.44
N ILE A 35 14.32 7.14 0.85
CA ILE A 35 12.99 7.11 1.47
C ILE A 35 12.98 6.20 2.70
N ALA A 36 13.55 4.99 2.59
CA ALA A 36 13.65 4.05 3.69
C ALA A 36 14.47 4.64 4.85
N GLU A 37 15.60 5.28 4.58
CA GLU A 37 16.42 5.93 5.60
C GLU A 37 15.70 7.11 6.26
N GLU A 38 15.07 8.00 5.47
CA GLU A 38 14.38 9.19 5.97
C GLU A 38 13.16 8.84 6.83
N LEU A 39 12.37 7.85 6.42
CA LEU A 39 11.16 7.45 7.13
C LEU A 39 11.47 6.57 8.35
N SER A 40 12.39 5.62 8.24
CA SER A 40 12.71 4.70 9.36
C SER A 40 13.38 5.40 10.55
N ARG A 41 14.04 6.55 10.31
CA ARG A 41 14.66 7.34 11.38
C ARG A 41 13.69 8.26 12.10
N ARG A 42 12.43 8.32 11.69
CA ARG A 42 11.49 9.33 12.17
C ARG A 42 10.22 8.66 12.68
N THR A 43 9.97 8.77 13.98
CA THR A 43 8.59 9.02 14.43
C THR A 43 8.28 10.46 14.00
N PHE A 44 7.61 10.63 12.86
CA PHE A 44 7.30 11.98 12.40
C PHE A 44 5.96 12.42 12.99
N ALA A 45 5.96 13.57 13.65
CA ALA A 45 4.75 14.23 14.12
C ALA A 45 4.19 15.08 12.98
N GLY A 46 3.13 14.60 12.31
CA GLY A 46 2.41 15.37 11.29
C GLY A 46 1.37 16.29 11.94
N GLY A 47 1.83 17.26 12.75
CA GLY A 47 0.95 18.12 13.55
C GLY A 47 0.44 17.42 14.81
N ARG A 48 -0.88 17.15 14.91
CA ARG A 48 -1.49 16.44 16.07
C ARG A 48 -1.31 14.91 16.06
N ARG A 49 -0.65 14.36 15.04
CA ARG A 49 -0.63 12.92 14.74
C ARG A 49 0.76 12.35 14.93
N ARG A 50 0.84 11.10 15.41
CA ARG A 50 2.06 10.29 15.42
C ARG A 50 2.01 9.31 14.26
N TYR A 51 3.11 9.24 13.53
CA TYR A 51 3.35 8.25 12.50
C TYR A 51 4.54 7.39 12.93
N ILE A 52 4.42 6.08 12.73
CA ILE A 52 5.51 5.12 12.96
C ILE A 52 5.81 4.48 11.61
N ALA A 53 7.06 4.52 11.18
CA ALA A 53 7.50 3.86 9.97
C ALA A 53 8.56 2.82 10.31
N ALA A 54 8.46 1.64 9.70
CA ALA A 54 9.42 0.57 9.86
C ALA A 54 9.62 -0.17 8.54
N VAL A 55 10.87 -0.49 8.22
CA VAL A 55 11.19 -1.48 7.19
C VAL A 55 10.78 -2.85 7.70
N ASP A 56 10.18 -3.67 6.85
CA ASP A 56 9.80 -5.03 7.19
C ASP A 56 11.03 -5.84 7.62
N GLN A 57 10.89 -6.60 8.70
CA GLN A 57 12.00 -7.34 9.29
C GLN A 57 12.44 -8.54 8.43
N TRP A 58 11.59 -9.01 7.53
CA TRP A 58 11.83 -10.13 6.63
C TRP A 58 12.26 -9.68 5.24
N ASP A 59 11.90 -8.48 4.82
CA ASP A 59 12.26 -7.95 3.52
C ASP A 59 12.59 -6.44 3.54
N SER A 60 13.86 -6.11 3.29
CA SER A 60 14.36 -4.73 3.28
C SER A 60 13.78 -3.85 2.15
N LYS A 61 12.96 -4.44 1.28
CA LYS A 61 12.28 -3.80 0.15
C LYS A 61 10.82 -3.46 0.43
N VAL A 62 10.37 -3.67 1.66
CA VAL A 62 9.03 -3.34 2.13
C VAL A 62 9.15 -2.39 3.32
N LEU A 63 8.38 -1.30 3.31
CA LEU A 63 8.31 -0.35 4.41
C LEU A 63 6.84 -0.07 4.74
N ARG A 64 6.48 -0.21 6.01
CA ARG A 64 5.14 0.06 6.50
C ARG A 64 5.11 1.35 7.29
N ILE A 65 4.14 2.20 6.98
CA ILE A 65 3.84 3.41 7.77
C ILE A 65 2.47 3.25 8.43
N CYS A 66 2.47 3.44 9.73
CA CYS A 66 1.35 3.33 10.63
C CYS A 66 0.92 4.74 11.08
N ALA A 67 -0.36 5.07 10.96
CA ALA A 67 -0.93 6.34 11.43
C ALA A 67 -2.25 6.17 12.20
N ASP A 68 -2.47 7.00 13.23
CA ASP A 68 -3.79 7.24 13.82
C ASP A 68 -4.62 8.17 12.91
N TYR A 69 -5.55 7.61 12.14
CA TYR A 69 -6.38 8.36 11.18
C TYR A 69 -7.86 8.41 11.59
N PHE A 70 -8.46 9.61 11.51
CA PHE A 70 -9.88 9.84 11.83
C PHE A 70 -10.77 9.51 10.62
N GLY A 71 -11.78 8.65 10.81
CA GLY A 71 -12.71 8.23 9.74
C GLY A 71 -12.49 6.81 9.21
N TRP A 72 -11.54 6.06 9.78
CA TRP A 72 -11.33 4.64 9.53
C TRP A 72 -11.41 3.90 10.86
N ASP A 73 -11.99 2.69 10.84
CA ASP A 73 -12.13 1.89 12.06
C ASP A 73 -10.75 1.44 12.58
N PRO A 74 -10.42 1.67 13.87
CA PRO A 74 -9.16 1.25 14.45
C PRO A 74 -9.03 -0.28 14.49
N VAL A 75 -7.80 -0.78 14.40
CA VAL A 75 -7.49 -2.22 14.44
C VAL A 75 -6.45 -2.51 15.49
N TRP A 76 -6.62 -3.63 16.19
CA TRP A 76 -5.70 -4.09 17.21
C TRP A 76 -4.58 -4.92 16.58
N PHE A 77 -3.35 -4.44 16.67
CA PHE A 77 -2.17 -5.27 16.49
C PHE A 77 -1.58 -5.54 17.88
N SER A 78 -1.73 -6.77 18.37
CA SER A 78 -0.99 -7.27 19.54
C SER A 78 -0.25 -8.52 19.08
N SER A 79 1.08 -8.46 19.13
CA SER A 79 1.91 -9.66 19.19
C SER A 79 2.36 -9.98 20.62
N ASP A 80 2.16 -9.06 21.57
CA ASP A 80 2.53 -9.25 22.97
C ASP A 80 1.39 -8.83 23.89
N GLU A 81 0.98 -9.76 24.76
CA GLU A 81 -0.06 -9.57 25.79
C GLU A 81 0.41 -8.69 26.96
N ARG A 82 1.62 -8.12 26.92
CA ARG A 82 2.27 -7.48 28.08
C ARG A 82 2.60 -6.00 27.93
N ASP A 83 2.26 -5.37 26.81
CA ASP A 83 2.52 -3.94 26.65
C ASP A 83 1.24 -3.12 26.84
N ASP A 84 1.15 -2.44 27.99
CA ASP A 84 0.02 -1.57 28.35
C ASP A 84 -0.01 -0.28 27.48
N SER A 85 0.99 -0.05 26.63
CA SER A 85 0.88 0.91 25.53
C SER A 85 0.20 0.25 24.33
N ARG A 86 -1.14 0.19 24.40
CA ARG A 86 -1.98 -0.05 23.24
C ARG A 86 -1.83 1.14 22.28
N ASP A 87 -0.77 1.12 21.49
CA ASP A 87 -0.56 2.11 20.45
C ASP A 87 -1.53 1.78 19.30
N PHE A 88 -2.54 2.64 19.17
CA PHE A 88 -3.53 2.58 18.12
C PHE A 88 -2.84 2.86 16.78
N VAL A 89 -3.24 2.14 15.74
CA VAL A 89 -2.90 2.46 14.36
C VAL A 89 -4.11 2.13 13.49
N SER A 90 -4.61 3.13 12.74
CA SER A 90 -5.85 3.00 11.96
C SER A 90 -5.61 2.79 10.47
N VAL A 91 -4.45 3.17 9.92
CA VAL A 91 -4.16 3.04 8.49
C VAL A 91 -2.72 2.63 8.28
N HIS A 92 -2.52 1.64 7.40
CA HIS A 92 -1.22 1.21 6.94
C HIS A 92 -0.95 1.79 5.56
N LEU A 93 0.24 2.32 5.33
CA LEU A 93 0.75 2.58 4.00
C LEU A 93 1.93 1.64 3.80
N ASP A 94 1.77 0.69 2.90
CA ASP A 94 2.83 -0.20 2.49
C ASP A 94 3.52 0.38 1.25
N LEU A 95 4.81 0.65 1.41
CA LEU A 95 5.70 1.08 0.35
C LEU A 95 6.56 -0.11 -0.08
N TYR A 96 6.59 -0.35 -1.38
CA TYR A 96 7.39 -1.41 -1.98
C TYR A 96 8.44 -0.82 -2.90
N ASP A 97 9.68 -1.28 -2.78
CA ASP A 97 10.71 -1.09 -3.80
C ASP A 97 10.27 -1.75 -5.11
N GLU A 98 10.49 -1.10 -6.25
CA GLU A 98 10.24 -1.70 -7.58
C GLU A 98 10.98 -3.03 -7.77
N GLY A 99 12.16 -3.17 -7.16
CA GLY A 99 12.93 -4.39 -7.16
C GLY A 99 12.42 -5.48 -6.20
N TRP A 100 11.33 -5.26 -5.45
CA TRP A 100 10.74 -6.28 -4.57
C TRP A 100 10.25 -7.47 -5.39
N TRP A 101 10.42 -8.70 -4.89
CA TRP A 101 10.19 -9.90 -5.70
C TRP A 101 8.73 -10.01 -6.16
N ALA A 102 7.75 -9.62 -5.34
CA ALA A 102 6.35 -9.67 -5.76
C ALA A 102 6.05 -8.63 -6.85
N VAL A 103 6.72 -7.48 -6.85
CA VAL A 103 6.60 -6.47 -7.91
C VAL A 103 7.31 -6.95 -9.18
N ARG A 104 8.55 -7.39 -9.06
CA ARG A 104 9.39 -7.84 -10.19
C ARG A 104 8.87 -9.13 -10.83
N ASP A 105 8.60 -10.16 -10.03
CA ASP A 105 8.41 -11.55 -10.45
C ASP A 105 6.96 -11.91 -10.74
N LEU A 106 5.97 -11.22 -10.12
CA LEU A 106 4.55 -11.34 -10.52
C LEU A 106 4.26 -10.61 -11.85
N LYS A 107 5.31 -10.30 -12.61
CA LYS A 107 5.27 -9.74 -13.96
C LYS A 107 4.58 -8.38 -14.05
N LEU A 108 4.64 -7.56 -13.00
CA LEU A 108 4.17 -6.18 -13.03
C LEU A 108 5.12 -5.24 -13.78
N MET A 109 6.34 -5.68 -14.13
CA MET A 109 7.26 -4.88 -14.94
C MET A 109 6.64 -4.41 -16.28
N GLY A 110 5.82 -5.24 -16.94
CA GLY A 110 5.13 -4.83 -18.18
C GLY A 110 3.96 -3.86 -17.97
N CYS A 111 3.57 -3.68 -16.72
CA CYS A 111 2.57 -2.73 -16.28
C CYS A 111 3.20 -1.44 -15.72
N MET A 112 4.41 -1.54 -15.17
CA MET A 112 5.20 -0.42 -14.66
C MET A 112 6.05 0.25 -15.74
N VAL A 113 6.39 -0.47 -16.81
CA VAL A 113 7.20 0.00 -17.94
C VAL A 113 6.36 -0.11 -19.22
N PRO A 114 6.16 0.97 -20.02
CA PRO A 114 7.05 2.12 -20.19
C PRO A 114 6.43 3.49 -19.83
N ASN A 115 7.20 4.37 -19.15
CA ASN A 115 7.18 5.85 -19.05
C ASN A 115 5.85 6.65 -19.10
N LYS A 116 4.70 6.01 -19.16
CA LYS A 116 3.38 6.61 -19.17
C LYS A 116 2.76 6.26 -17.84
N THR A 117 2.51 7.29 -17.05
CA THR A 117 1.71 7.18 -15.84
C THR A 117 0.27 7.52 -16.18
N SER A 118 -0.67 6.79 -15.60
CA SER A 118 -2.06 7.24 -15.50
C SER A 118 -2.26 7.88 -14.12
N ILE A 119 -3.45 8.45 -13.92
CA ILE A 119 -3.86 8.99 -12.63
C ILE A 119 -5.12 8.25 -12.22
N VAL A 120 -5.12 7.73 -11.00
CA VAL A 120 -6.31 7.17 -10.35
C VAL A 120 -6.63 7.98 -9.09
N SER A 121 -7.90 8.02 -8.71
CA SER A 121 -8.34 8.78 -7.54
C SER A 121 -8.73 7.81 -6.43
N ILE A 122 -8.23 8.07 -5.22
CA ILE A 122 -8.63 7.38 -3.98
C ILE A 122 -8.94 8.47 -2.96
N ARG A 123 -10.16 8.51 -2.40
CA ARG A 123 -10.57 9.55 -1.42
C ARG A 123 -10.22 10.97 -1.89
N GLU A 124 -10.51 11.29 -3.15
CA GLU A 124 -10.21 12.59 -3.79
C GLU A 124 -8.71 12.90 -3.97
N LEU A 125 -7.80 12.00 -3.57
CA LEU A 125 -6.37 12.11 -3.82
C LEU A 125 -6.03 11.50 -5.18
N ASN A 126 -5.35 12.29 -6.02
CA ASN A 126 -4.85 11.82 -7.31
C ASN A 126 -3.49 11.15 -7.12
N LEU A 127 -3.43 9.86 -7.41
CA LEU A 127 -2.24 9.03 -7.30
C LEU A 127 -1.77 8.59 -8.69
N SER A 128 -0.46 8.59 -8.90
CA SER A 128 0.13 7.99 -10.09
C SER A 128 -0.16 6.49 -10.11
N ALA A 129 -0.58 5.98 -11.27
CA ALA A 129 -0.79 4.56 -11.53
C ALA A 129 -0.11 4.14 -12.83
N MET A 130 -0.15 2.84 -13.10
CA MET A 130 0.35 2.21 -14.32
C MET A 130 -0.40 2.72 -15.56
N ALA A 131 0.25 2.73 -16.73
CA ALA A 131 -0.33 3.27 -17.97
C ALA A 131 -1.68 2.64 -18.35
N PHE A 132 -1.80 1.34 -18.08
CA PHE A 132 -2.89 0.44 -18.49
C PHE A 132 -3.45 -0.27 -17.25
N PRO A 133 -4.11 0.47 -16.35
CA PRO A 133 -4.42 -0.04 -15.03
C PRO A 133 -5.40 -1.22 -15.05
N GLU A 134 -6.33 -1.25 -15.99
CA GLU A 134 -7.31 -2.34 -16.13
C GLU A 134 -6.66 -3.66 -16.57
N GLU A 135 -5.81 -3.62 -17.59
CA GLU A 135 -5.07 -4.78 -18.11
C GLU A 135 -4.14 -5.37 -17.05
N CYS A 136 -3.61 -4.51 -16.19
CA CYS A 136 -2.73 -4.91 -15.11
C CYS A 136 -3.49 -5.52 -13.94
N LEU A 137 -4.70 -5.03 -13.64
CA LEU A 137 -5.60 -5.68 -12.69
C LEU A 137 -6.08 -7.04 -13.19
N GLU A 138 -6.40 -7.16 -14.47
CA GLU A 138 -6.75 -8.45 -15.08
C GLU A 138 -5.61 -9.46 -14.98
N LYS A 139 -4.37 -9.02 -15.14
CA LYS A 139 -3.20 -9.87 -14.98
C LYS A 139 -2.96 -10.30 -13.53
N LEU A 140 -3.23 -9.42 -12.55
CA LEU A 140 -3.05 -9.70 -11.13
C LEU A 140 -4.15 -10.58 -10.54
N TYR A 141 -5.40 -10.27 -10.85
CA TYR A 141 -6.58 -10.82 -10.19
C TYR A 141 -7.43 -11.73 -11.09
N GLY A 142 -7.07 -11.85 -12.37
CA GLY A 142 -7.80 -12.64 -13.37
C GLY A 142 -8.87 -11.84 -14.10
N VAL A 143 -9.52 -12.48 -15.08
CA VAL A 143 -10.56 -11.87 -15.94
C VAL A 143 -11.76 -11.32 -15.17
N ASP A 144 -12.05 -11.88 -14.01
CA ASP A 144 -13.20 -11.53 -13.17
C ASP A 144 -12.87 -10.46 -12.11
N TRP A 145 -11.75 -9.74 -12.25
CA TRP A 145 -11.30 -8.74 -11.25
C TRP A 145 -12.33 -7.63 -10.97
N ARG A 146 -13.22 -7.36 -11.93
CA ARG A 146 -14.31 -6.39 -11.78
C ARG A 146 -15.45 -6.89 -10.90
N GLU A 147 -15.55 -8.19 -10.68
CA GLU A 147 -16.58 -8.76 -9.83
C GLU A 147 -16.14 -8.67 -8.37
N THR A 148 -17.05 -8.25 -7.49
CA THR A 148 -16.84 -8.35 -6.05
C THR A 148 -17.02 -9.81 -5.64
N LEU A 149 -15.97 -10.60 -5.80
CA LEU A 149 -15.90 -11.92 -5.18
C LEU A 149 -15.69 -11.69 -3.67
N VAL A 150 -16.57 -12.25 -2.84
CA VAL A 150 -16.39 -12.27 -1.39
C VAL A 150 -15.17 -13.14 -1.11
N SER A 151 -13.97 -12.54 -1.08
CA SER A 151 -12.77 -13.26 -0.65
C SER A 151 -12.75 -13.32 0.87
N LEU A 152 -12.42 -14.49 1.40
CA LEU A 152 -12.01 -14.64 2.78
C LEU A 152 -10.72 -13.84 2.93
N GLY A 153 -10.73 -12.83 3.80
CA GLY A 153 -9.54 -12.06 4.14
C GLY A 153 -8.39 -12.98 4.56
N GLY A 154 -7.18 -12.63 4.14
CA GLY A 154 -5.97 -13.29 4.58
C GLY A 154 -5.06 -13.72 3.44
N VAL A 155 -4.20 -12.80 3.02
CA VAL A 155 -2.79 -13.19 2.87
C VAL A 155 -2.04 -12.28 3.83
N ASN A 156 -1.73 -12.81 5.01
CA ASN A 156 -0.82 -12.21 5.98
C ASN A 156 0.60 -12.19 5.42
#